data_AF-C6HZV0-F1
#
_entry.id   AF-C6HZV0-F1
#
_cell.length_a   1.000
_cell.length_b   1.000
_cell.length_c   1.000
_cell.angle_alpha   90.00
_cell.angle_beta   90.00
_cell.angle_gamma   90.00
#
_symmetry.space_group_name_H-M   'P 1'
#
loop_
_entity.id
_entity.type
_entity.pdbx_description
1 polymer ?
#
loop_
_entity_poly.entity_id
_entity_poly.type
_entity_poly.pdbx_seq_one_letter_code
_entity_poly.pdbx_strand_id
1 'polypeptide(L)'
;MASDRGGDGSRSHRVALSGRKYKIGEASALLGIPVTTLRSWEKAFPMLAPAKTRGGHREYSEGDLAFLARILDLLKHEGRTVPSVRNILEKRPPLLDAPTVEGLLLDVRKGLSLLSSEGEG
;
A
#
# COMPACT_ATOMS: atom_id res chain seq x y z
N MET A 1 10.53 -37.94 -9.19
CA MET A 1 10.73 -37.16 -7.95
C MET A 1 11.15 -35.75 -8.34
N ALA A 2 10.24 -34.78 -8.29
CA ALA A 2 10.51 -33.34 -8.09
C ALA A 2 9.17 -32.59 -7.97
N SER A 3 8.82 -32.30 -6.72
CA SER A 3 8.10 -31.11 -6.23
C SER A 3 6.73 -30.73 -6.79
N ASP A 4 5.72 -31.19 -6.05
CA ASP A 4 4.83 -30.32 -5.26
C ASP A 4 5.11 -28.80 -5.34
N ARG A 5 4.13 -28.04 -5.82
CA ARG A 5 3.43 -27.06 -4.96
C ARG A 5 2.13 -26.59 -5.61
N GLY A 6 1.04 -26.85 -4.89
CA GLY A 6 -0.32 -26.47 -5.22
C GLY A 6 -0.47 -25.00 -5.61
N GLY A 7 -1.19 -24.78 -6.70
CA GLY A 7 -1.79 -23.49 -7.01
C GLY A 7 -2.94 -23.24 -6.05
N ASP A 8 -2.64 -22.61 -4.92
CA ASP A 8 -3.64 -22.04 -4.02
C ASP A 8 -4.42 -20.94 -4.77
N GLY A 9 -5.70 -21.21 -5.01
CA GLY A 9 -6.63 -20.41 -5.77
C GLY A 9 -7.23 -19.24 -4.99
N SER A 10 -6.40 -18.38 -4.41
CA SER A 10 -6.86 -17.17 -3.69
C SER A 10 -6.47 -15.87 -4.40
N ARG A 11 -6.61 -15.83 -5.73
CA ARG A 11 -6.21 -14.69 -6.59
C ARG A 11 -7.32 -13.75 -7.03
N SER A 12 -8.54 -13.91 -6.55
CA SER A 12 -9.65 -13.07 -6.98
C SER A 12 -10.08 -12.19 -5.83
N HIS A 13 -9.63 -10.93 -5.84
CA HIS A 13 -10.32 -9.69 -5.38
C HIS A 13 -9.33 -8.52 -5.54
N ARG A 14 -8.90 -8.25 -6.78
CA ARG A 14 -8.21 -6.99 -7.12
C ARG A 14 -9.08 -6.27 -8.13
N VAL A 15 -9.75 -5.21 -7.70
CA VAL A 15 -10.42 -4.26 -8.59
C VAL A 15 -9.39 -3.80 -9.63
N ALA A 16 -9.71 -3.94 -10.91
CA ALA A 16 -8.86 -3.53 -12.01
C ALA A 16 -8.89 -2.00 -12.15
N LEU A 17 -8.21 -1.31 -11.24
CA LEU A 17 -7.74 0.05 -11.45
C LEU A 17 -6.66 -0.04 -12.54
N SER A 18 -6.75 0.80 -13.57
CA SER A 18 -5.92 0.91 -14.79
C SER A 18 -4.73 -0.07 -14.93
N GLY A 19 -4.60 -0.71 -16.09
CA GLY A 19 -3.57 -1.72 -16.40
C GLY A 19 -2.11 -1.25 -16.37
N ARG A 20 -1.83 -0.04 -15.86
CA ARG A 20 -0.49 0.52 -15.74
C ARG A 20 0.34 -0.21 -14.68
N LYS A 21 1.61 -0.42 -15.00
CA LYS A 21 2.62 -1.04 -14.14
C LYS A 21 3.72 -0.02 -13.84
N TYR A 22 4.25 -0.08 -12.63
CA TYR A 22 5.27 0.83 -12.12
C TYR A 22 6.49 0.02 -11.66
N LYS A 23 7.69 0.44 -12.06
CA LYS A 23 8.94 -0.13 -11.54
C LYS A 23 9.15 0.31 -10.09
N ILE A 24 10.02 -0.39 -9.36
CA ILE A 24 10.32 -0.06 -7.96
C ILE A 24 10.84 1.37 -7.76
N GLY A 25 11.59 1.92 -8.72
CA GLY A 25 12.04 3.31 -8.67
C GLY A 25 10.90 4.31 -8.84
N GLU A 26 9.95 4.03 -9.73
CA GLU A 26 8.76 4.87 -9.93
C GLU A 26 7.84 4.80 -8.71
N ALA A 27 7.61 3.61 -8.16
CA ALA A 27 6.85 3.44 -6.92
C ALA A 27 7.49 4.19 -5.75
N SER A 28 8.82 4.13 -5.63
CA SER A 28 9.59 4.88 -4.62
C SER A 28 9.41 6.39 -4.76
N ALA A 29 9.50 6.91 -5.99
CA ALA A 29 9.29 8.33 -6.27
C ALA A 29 7.85 8.77 -5.98
N LEU A 30 6.85 8.00 -6.40
CA LEU A 30 5.44 8.30 -6.19
C LEU A 30 5.05 8.33 -4.71
N LEU A 31 5.59 7.41 -3.91
CA LEU A 31 5.28 7.28 -2.49
C LEU A 31 6.19 8.11 -1.58
N GLY A 32 7.24 8.73 -2.15
CA GLY A 32 8.23 9.49 -1.37
C GLY A 32 8.96 8.66 -0.32
N ILE A 33 9.17 7.36 -0.57
CA ILE A 33 9.88 6.45 0.35
C ILE A 33 11.04 5.74 -0.34
N PRO A 34 12.14 5.44 0.36
CA PRO A 34 13.29 4.76 -0.23
C PRO A 34 12.95 3.36 -0.79
N VAL A 35 13.61 2.99 -1.89
CA VAL A 35 13.54 1.64 -2.47
C VAL A 35 13.88 0.55 -1.45
N THR A 36 14.83 0.81 -0.55
CA THR A 36 15.20 -0.12 0.53
C THR A 36 14.02 -0.38 1.48
N THR A 37 13.26 0.65 1.82
CA THR A 37 12.04 0.55 2.63
C THR A 37 10.97 -0.27 1.93
N LEU A 38 10.72 -0.04 0.63
CA LEU A 38 9.79 -0.84 -0.17
C LEU A 38 10.15 -2.33 -0.14
N ARG A 39 11.42 -2.67 -0.32
CA ARG A 39 11.91 -4.06 -0.26
C ARG A 39 11.73 -4.69 1.12
N SER A 40 11.92 -3.91 2.18
CA SER A 40 11.69 -4.37 3.55
C SER A 40 10.21 -4.61 3.80
N TRP A 41 9.33 -3.74 3.30
CA TRP A 41 7.88 -3.87 3.43
C TRP A 41 7.32 -5.07 2.67
N GLU A 42 7.80 -5.38 1.47
CA GLU A 42 7.41 -6.62 0.77
C GLU A 42 7.66 -7.89 1.61
N LYS A 43 8.75 -7.91 2.39
CA LYS A 43 9.04 -9.03 3.29
C LYS A 43 8.11 -9.01 4.51
N ALA A 44 7.78 -7.82 4.99
CA ALA A 44 6.96 -7.63 6.18
C ALA A 44 5.45 -7.79 5.91
N PHE A 45 4.98 -7.65 4.68
CA PHE A 45 3.57 -7.72 4.31
C PHE A 45 3.40 -8.74 3.18
N PRO A 46 3.16 -10.04 3.48
CA PRO A 46 3.05 -11.09 2.46
C PRO A 46 1.95 -10.84 1.42
N MET A 47 0.91 -10.10 1.79
CA MET A 47 -0.19 -9.69 0.91
C MET A 47 0.22 -8.60 -0.10
N LEU A 48 1.35 -7.91 0.11
CA LEU A 48 1.99 -7.02 -0.86
C LEU A 48 2.96 -7.84 -1.71
N ALA A 49 2.43 -8.43 -2.78
CA ALA A 49 3.19 -9.29 -3.68
C ALA A 49 3.26 -8.70 -5.11
N PRO A 50 4.10 -7.68 -5.35
CA PRO A 50 4.29 -7.12 -6.69
C PRO A 50 4.79 -8.20 -7.66
N ALA A 51 4.32 -8.13 -8.90
CA ALA A 51 4.70 -9.09 -9.92
C ALA A 51 6.19 -8.98 -10.23
N LYS A 52 6.80 -10.08 -10.67
CA LYS A 52 8.16 -10.07 -11.20
C LYS A 52 8.10 -10.25 -12.71
N THR A 53 8.79 -9.38 -13.43
CA THR A 53 9.05 -9.53 -14.86
C THR A 53 9.92 -10.77 -15.12
N ARG A 54 9.98 -11.20 -16.37
CA ARG A 54 10.88 -12.29 -16.80
C ARG A 54 12.35 -12.02 -16.46
N GLY A 55 12.77 -10.76 -16.44
CA GLY A 55 14.12 -10.33 -16.05
C GLY A 55 14.33 -10.19 -14.53
N GLY A 56 13.32 -10.48 -13.70
CA GLY A 56 13.43 -10.43 -12.24
C GLY A 56 13.19 -9.05 -11.61
N HIS A 57 12.86 -8.03 -12.40
CA HIS A 57 12.46 -6.71 -11.89
C HIS A 57 11.02 -6.73 -11.35
N ARG A 58 10.77 -5.93 -10.32
CA ARG A 58 9.44 -5.78 -9.71
C ARG A 58 8.59 -4.79 -10.48
N GLU A 59 7.34 -5.17 -10.68
CA GLU A 59 6.29 -4.33 -11.22
C GLU A 59 5.14 -4.24 -10.22
N TYR A 60 4.89 -3.03 -9.76
CA TYR A 60 3.77 -2.67 -8.90
C TYR A 60 2.60 -2.28 -9.79
N SER A 61 1.42 -2.77 -9.46
CA SER A 61 0.17 -2.26 -10.00
C SER A 61 -0.37 -1.12 -9.14
N GLU A 62 -1.40 -0.43 -9.62
CA GLU A 62 -2.09 0.60 -8.84
C GLU A 62 -2.62 0.07 -7.51
N GLY A 63 -3.11 -1.17 -7.48
CA GLY A 63 -3.52 -1.81 -6.24
C GLY A 63 -2.36 -2.03 -5.25
N ASP A 64 -1.14 -2.28 -5.74
CA ASP A 64 0.04 -2.40 -4.86
C ASP A 64 0.46 -1.03 -4.31
N LEU A 65 0.35 0.02 -5.14
CA LEU A 65 0.61 1.40 -4.71
C LEU A 65 -0.41 1.87 -3.68
N ALA A 66 -1.70 1.57 -3.88
CA ALA A 66 -2.75 1.87 -2.90
C ALA A 66 -2.48 1.14 -1.57
N PHE A 67 -2.06 -0.12 -1.64
CA PHE A 67 -1.67 -0.88 -0.46
C PHE A 67 -0.50 -0.24 0.29
N LEU A 68 0.55 0.15 -0.45
CA LEU A 68 1.72 0.83 0.09
C LEU A 68 1.39 2.19 0.71
N ALA A 69 0.51 2.96 0.06
CA ALA A 69 0.03 4.24 0.58
C ALA A 69 -0.72 4.04 1.91
N ARG A 70 -1.54 2.98 2.04
CA ARG A 70 -2.22 2.68 3.30
C ARG A 70 -1.25 2.27 4.42
N ILE A 71 -0.22 1.48 4.11
CA ILE A 71 0.84 1.18 5.09
C ILE A 71 1.50 2.49 5.56
N LEU A 72 1.84 3.38 4.62
CA LEU A 72 2.49 4.65 4.90
C LEU A 72 1.66 5.51 5.86
N ASP A 73 0.35 5.62 5.59
CA ASP A 73 -0.61 6.35 6.41
C ASP A 73 -0.67 5.80 7.86
N LEU A 74 -0.85 4.48 7.99
CA LEU A 74 -0.93 3.83 9.29
C LEU A 74 0.35 3.97 10.12
N LEU A 75 1.53 3.91 9.47
CA LEU A 75 2.80 4.01 10.18
C LEU A 75 3.15 5.46 10.55
N LYS A 76 2.99 6.41 9.61
CA LYS A 76 3.44 7.80 9.81
C LYS A 76 2.42 8.68 10.49
N HIS A 77 1.14 8.55 10.12
CA HIS A 77 0.08 9.43 10.62
C HIS A 77 -0.61 8.85 11.86
N GLU A 78 -0.82 7.53 11.90
CA GLU A 78 -1.43 6.87 13.05
C GLU A 78 -0.43 6.31 14.08
N GLY A 79 0.88 6.43 13.81
CA GLY A 79 1.95 6.00 14.73
C GLY A 79 1.94 4.50 15.05
N ARG A 80 1.39 3.67 14.16
CA ARG A 80 1.30 2.22 14.38
C ARG A 80 2.64 1.55 14.15
N THR A 81 2.79 0.35 14.72
CA THR A 81 3.95 -0.51 14.47
C THR A 81 3.71 -1.44 13.27
N VAL A 82 4.77 -1.88 12.60
CA VAL A 82 4.67 -2.81 11.45
C VAL A 82 3.83 -4.07 11.77
N PRO A 83 3.97 -4.73 12.93
CA PRO A 83 3.12 -5.87 13.28
C PRO A 83 1.64 -5.50 13.43
N SER A 84 1.34 -4.34 14.03
CA SER A 84 -0.03 -3.84 14.18
C SER A 84 -0.66 -3.56 12.82
N VAL A 85 0.08 -2.86 11.94
CA VAL A 85 -0.36 -2.58 10.57
C VAL A 85 -0.62 -3.87 9.79
N ARG A 86 0.24 -4.88 9.93
CA ARG A 86 0.03 -6.17 9.26
C ARG A 86 -1.32 -6.78 9.66
N ASN A 87 -1.59 -6.86 10.96
CA ASN A 87 -2.84 -7.42 11.49
C ASN A 87 -4.07 -6.63 11.02
N ILE A 88 -3.97 -5.29 10.95
CA ILE A 88 -5.05 -4.44 10.42
C ILE A 88 -5.34 -4.78 8.95
N LEU A 89 -4.30 -4.86 8.12
CA LEU A 89 -4.45 -5.06 6.68
C LEU A 89 -4.83 -6.49 6.30
N GLU A 90 -4.49 -7.49 7.12
CA GLU A 90 -4.98 -8.88 6.96
C GLU A 90 -6.49 -8.96 7.19
N LYS A 91 -7.02 -8.21 8.16
CA LYS A 91 -8.45 -8.17 8.46
C LYS A 91 -9.24 -7.28 7.50
N ARG A 92 -8.61 -6.20 7.03
CA ARG A 92 -9.23 -5.20 6.15
C ARG A 92 -8.25 -4.78 5.06
N PRO A 93 -8.17 -5.53 3.95
CA PRO A 93 -7.28 -5.19 2.85
C PRO A 93 -7.74 -3.88 2.15
N PRO A 94 -6.79 -3.01 1.76
CA PRO A 94 -7.08 -1.68 1.24
C PRO A 94 -7.78 -1.67 -0.13
N LEU A 95 -7.83 -2.81 -0.83
CA LEU A 95 -8.61 -2.96 -2.07
C LEU A 95 -10.12 -3.01 -1.83
N LEU A 96 -10.56 -3.19 -0.58
CA LEU A 96 -11.95 -3.01 -0.16
C LEU A 96 -12.26 -1.53 0.14
N ASP A 97 -11.23 -0.68 0.20
CA ASP A 97 -11.30 0.74 0.46
C ASP A 97 -10.62 1.49 -0.70
N ALA A 98 -11.17 1.39 -1.93
CA ALA A 98 -11.02 2.53 -2.86
C ALA A 98 -11.37 3.78 -2.04
N PRO A 99 -10.61 4.91 -2.09
CA PRO A 99 -10.83 6.00 -1.16
C PRO A 99 -12.30 6.37 -1.25
N THR A 100 -13.06 5.98 -0.23
CA THR A 100 -14.44 6.40 -0.14
C THR A 100 -14.35 7.91 -0.09
N VAL A 101 -15.30 8.58 -0.72
CA VAL A 101 -15.40 10.05 -0.65
C VAL A 101 -15.23 10.52 0.80
N GLU A 102 -15.70 9.73 1.76
CA GLU A 102 -15.51 9.90 3.20
C GLU A 102 -14.04 9.93 3.67
N GLY A 103 -13.17 9.02 3.20
CA GLY A 103 -11.74 9.03 3.55
C GLY A 103 -11.04 10.27 3.01
N LEU A 104 -11.33 10.64 1.76
CA LEU A 104 -10.79 11.86 1.15
C LEU A 104 -11.26 13.12 1.88
N LEU A 105 -12.54 13.18 2.26
CA LEU A 105 -13.11 14.29 3.04
C LEU A 105 -12.50 14.37 4.43
N LEU A 106 -12.18 13.24 5.06
CA LEU A 106 -11.55 13.21 6.38
C LEU A 106 -10.14 13.79 6.33
N ASP A 107 -9.38 13.48 5.30
CA ASP A 107 -8.03 13.99 5.09
C ASP A 107 -8.03 15.49 4.75
N VAL A 108 -8.96 15.94 3.90
CA VAL A 108 -9.17 17.38 3.63
C VAL A 108 -9.57 18.13 4.91
N ARG A 109 -10.49 17.57 5.70
CA ARG A 109 -10.92 18.17 6.97
C ARG A 109 -9.79 18.26 7.99
N LYS A 110 -8.96 17.21 8.10
CA LYS A 110 -7.75 17.23 8.94
C LYS A 110 -6.78 18.31 8.49
N GLY A 111 -6.51 18.41 7.18
CA GLY A 111 -5.67 19.46 6.61
C GLY A 111 -6.18 20.86 6.95
N LEU A 112 -7.48 21.11 6.80
CA LEU A 112 -8.10 22.39 7.15
C LEU A 112 -8.04 22.70 8.65
N SER A 113 -8.21 21.70 9.52
CA SER A 113 -8.11 21.89 10.97
C SER A 113 -6.70 22.25 11.44
N LEU A 114 -5.66 21.74 10.75
CA LEU A 114 -4.27 22.06 11.04
C LEU A 114 -3.90 23.48 10.59
N LEU A 115 -4.50 23.96 9.50
CA LEU A 115 -4.30 25.33 8.99
C LEU A 115 -5.08 26.39 9.79
N SER A 116 -6.15 25.99 10.48
CA SER A 116 -6.99 26.91 11.27
C SER A 116 -6.50 27.11 12.71
N SER A 117 -5.41 26.44 13.13
CA SER A 117 -4.91 26.46 14.51
C SER A 117 -3.75 27.44 14.77
N GLU A 118 -3.29 28.21 13.76
CA GLU A 118 -2.15 29.15 13.89
C GLU A 118 -2.57 30.63 13.88
N GLY A 119 -3.67 30.99 14.55
CA GLY A 119 -4.17 32.36 14.49
C GLY A 119 -5.06 32.80 15.64
N GLU A 120 -4.72 32.46 16.89
CA GLU A 120 -5.28 33.12 18.08
C GLU A 120 -4.13 33.37 19.06
N GLY A 121 -3.59 34.59 19.02
CA GLY A 121 -2.57 35.12 19.93
C GLY A 121 -2.79 36.60 20.14
#